data_AF-A0A9D4RTG6-F1
#
_entry.id   AF-A0A9D4RTG6-F1
#
_cell.length_a   1.000
_cell.length_b   1.000
_cell.length_c   1.000
_cell.angle_alpha   90.00
_cell.angle_beta   90.00
_cell.angle_gamma   90.00
#
_symmetry.space_group_name_H-M   'P 1'
#
loop_
_entity.id
_entity.type
_entity.pdbx_description
1 polymer ?
#
loop_
_entity_poly.entity_id
_entity_poly.type
_entity_poly.pdbx_seq_one_letter_code
_entity_poly.pdbx_strand_id
1 'polypeptide(L)'
;MSLISLCRFICDDIAHFQSSAGVLKEPVTILNINCSPLTFNFLVVQLNTLDFTSDNGIKIFVWSDSANHLIRKTLCKPWLHSKRKYGPPKLWDYNPQVFEKFLAMYLYNFASAKPS
;
A
#
# COMPACT_ATOMS: atom_id res chain seq x y z
N MET A 1 3.51 -4.77 -6.30
CA MET A 1 2.68 -4.15 -7.36
C MET A 1 3.41 -2.89 -7.81
N SER A 2 3.79 -2.79 -9.07
CA SER A 2 4.56 -1.65 -9.60
C SER A 2 3.68 -0.39 -9.69
N LEU A 3 4.25 0.81 -9.59
CA LEU A 3 3.57 2.09 -9.89
C LEU A 3 2.81 2.06 -11.22
N ILE A 4 3.23 1.22 -12.17
CA ILE A 4 2.59 1.01 -13.47
C ILE A 4 1.14 0.48 -13.33
N SER A 5 0.86 -0.35 -12.32
CA SER A 5 -0.51 -0.84 -12.05
C SER A 5 -1.42 0.27 -11.52
N LEU A 6 -0.86 1.21 -10.76
CA LEU A 6 -1.58 2.39 -10.27
C LEU A 6 -1.98 3.30 -11.44
N CYS A 7 -1.07 3.55 -12.38
CA CYS A 7 -1.36 4.36 -13.57
C CYS A 7 -2.45 3.73 -14.46
N ARG A 8 -2.49 2.40 -14.60
CA ARG A 8 -3.56 1.73 -15.37
C ARG A 8 -4.92 1.88 -14.71
N PHE A 9 -5.00 1.67 -13.39
CA PHE A 9 -6.25 1.85 -12.65
C PHE A 9 -6.76 3.29 -12.77
N ILE A 10 -5.85 4.26 -12.65
CA ILE A 10 -6.14 5.67 -12.87
C ILE A 10 -6.69 5.90 -14.29
N CYS A 11 -6.09 5.34 -15.34
CA CYS A 11 -6.59 5.51 -16.71
C CYS A 11 -7.98 4.91 -16.94
N ASP A 12 -8.25 3.71 -16.40
CA ASP A 12 -9.52 3.00 -16.63
C ASP A 12 -10.69 3.69 -15.91
N ASP A 13 -10.49 4.15 -14.67
CA ASP A 13 -11.52 4.87 -13.91
C ASP A 13 -11.70 6.32 -14.38
N ILE A 14 -10.62 7.00 -14.82
CA ILE A 14 -10.71 8.36 -15.38
C ILE A 14 -11.57 8.41 -16.64
N ALA A 15 -11.51 7.37 -17.48
CA ALA A 15 -12.34 7.29 -18.68
C ALA A 15 -13.84 7.30 -18.34
N HIS A 16 -14.21 6.80 -17.16
CA HIS A 16 -15.59 6.78 -16.69
C HIS A 16 -16.01 8.08 -15.97
N PHE A 17 -15.06 8.78 -15.33
CA PHE A 17 -15.34 9.90 -14.43
C PHE A 17 -15.23 11.31 -15.04
N GLN A 18 -15.14 11.44 -16.38
CA GLN A 18 -14.98 12.74 -17.03
C GLN A 18 -16.03 13.77 -16.56
N SER A 19 -15.53 14.76 -15.83
CA SER A 19 -16.24 15.92 -15.31
C SER A 19 -15.66 17.18 -15.98
N SER A 20 -16.50 18.22 -16.12
CA SER A 20 -16.11 19.49 -16.75
C SER A 20 -14.86 20.08 -16.09
N ALA A 21 -13.87 20.45 -16.90
CA ALA A 21 -12.62 21.10 -16.48
C ALA A 21 -11.66 20.28 -15.60
N GLY A 22 -11.78 18.94 -15.58
CA GLY A 22 -10.77 18.08 -14.95
C GLY A 22 -10.84 17.97 -13.42
N VAL A 23 -11.76 18.68 -12.75
CA VAL A 23 -12.02 18.50 -11.32
C VAL A 23 -12.96 17.31 -11.11
N LEU A 24 -12.59 16.39 -10.23
CA LEU A 24 -13.41 15.23 -9.91
C LEU A 24 -14.59 15.65 -9.00
N LYS A 25 -15.80 15.23 -9.35
CA LYS A 25 -17.01 15.50 -8.55
C LYS A 25 -16.97 14.77 -7.20
N GLU A 26 -16.40 13.57 -7.19
CA GLU A 26 -16.14 12.79 -5.98
C GLU A 26 -14.66 12.38 -5.97
N PRO A 27 -13.94 12.56 -4.85
CA PRO A 27 -12.54 12.21 -4.78
C PRO A 27 -12.34 10.70 -4.85
N VAL A 28 -11.38 10.25 -5.65
CA VAL A 28 -11.05 8.83 -5.79
C VAL A 28 -9.87 8.50 -4.88
N THR A 29 -10.03 7.52 -3.99
CA THR A 29 -8.96 7.05 -3.11
C THR A 29 -8.36 5.77 -3.67
N ILE A 30 -7.03 5.73 -3.74
CA ILE A 30 -6.27 4.58 -4.23
C ILE A 30 -5.28 4.15 -3.16
N LEU A 31 -5.28 2.85 -2.86
CA LEU A 31 -4.38 2.23 -1.91
C LEU A 31 -3.33 1.41 -2.64
N ASN A 32 -2.07 1.54 -2.23
CA ASN A 32 -0.98 0.70 -2.71
C ASN A 32 -0.15 0.18 -1.53
N ILE A 33 0.14 -1.12 -1.57
CA ILE A 33 0.99 -1.78 -0.61
C ILE A 33 2.16 -2.40 -1.38
N ASN A 34 3.35 -1.87 -1.12
CA ASN A 34 4.58 -2.45 -1.63
C ASN A 34 5.22 -3.31 -0.54
N CYS A 35 5.43 -4.59 -0.85
CA CYS A 35 6.01 -5.55 0.08
C CYS A 35 7.36 -6.03 -0.45
N SER A 36 8.35 -6.01 0.44
CA SER A 36 9.65 -6.66 0.29
C SER A 36 9.76 -7.79 1.32
N PRO A 37 10.78 -8.68 1.24
CA PRO A 37 10.83 -9.87 2.10
C PRO A 37 10.72 -9.61 3.62
N LEU A 38 11.06 -8.40 4.08
CA LEU A 38 11.08 -8.02 5.50
C LEU A 38 10.24 -6.77 5.80
N THR A 39 9.84 -6.01 4.80
CA THR A 39 9.28 -4.66 4.97
C THR A 39 8.04 -4.43 4.13
N PHE A 40 7.16 -3.57 4.65
CA PHE A 40 5.98 -3.06 3.97
C PHE A 40 6.12 -1.55 3.82
N ASN A 41 5.67 -1.04 2.68
CA ASN A 41 5.47 0.38 2.44
C ASN A 41 4.03 0.58 2.01
N PHE A 42 3.34 1.48 2.69
CA PHE A 42 1.94 1.80 2.48
C PHE A 42 1.83 3.18 1.84
N LEU A 43 0.99 3.28 0.81
CA LEU A 43 0.72 4.52 0.10
C LEU A 43 -0.80 4.67 -0.04
N VAL A 44 -1.31 5.82 0.34
CA VAL A 44 -2.70 6.24 0.10
C VAL A 44 -2.66 7.48 -0.76
N VAL A 45 -3.36 7.46 -1.88
CA VAL A 45 -3.49 8.61 -2.79
C VAL A 45 -4.95 8.98 -2.87
N GLN A 46 -5.28 10.24 -2.59
CA GLN A 46 -6.61 10.77 -2.84
C GLN A 46 -6.53 11.75 -4.01
N LEU A 47 -7.10 11.33 -5.14
CA LEU A 47 -7.25 12.12 -6.35
C LEU A 47 -8.46 13.04 -6.20
N ASN A 48 -8.21 14.34 -6.17
CA ASN A 48 -9.26 15.38 -6.15
C ASN A 48 -9.43 16.07 -7.51
N THR A 49 -8.39 16.02 -8.36
CA THR A 49 -8.37 16.63 -9.68
C THR A 49 -7.55 15.79 -10.64
N LEU A 50 -7.85 15.93 -11.92
CA LEU A 50 -7.11 15.44 -13.07
C LEU A 50 -6.45 16.59 -13.86
N ASP A 51 -6.67 17.84 -13.45
CA ASP A 51 -5.96 18.99 -13.99
C ASP A 51 -4.58 19.12 -13.32
N PHE A 52 -3.54 18.71 -14.06
CA PHE A 52 -2.15 18.81 -13.67
C PHE A 52 -1.43 20.00 -14.34
N THR A 53 -2.16 20.88 -15.04
CA THR A 53 -1.55 21.92 -15.88
C THR A 53 -1.24 23.22 -15.10
N SER A 54 -1.83 23.39 -13.91
CA SER A 54 -1.73 24.61 -13.10
C SER A 54 -1.25 24.33 -11.68
N ASP A 55 -0.25 25.07 -11.21
CA ASP A 55 0.29 24.97 -9.85
C ASP A 55 -0.63 25.55 -8.75
N ASN A 56 -1.58 26.40 -9.15
CA ASN A 56 -2.51 27.08 -8.25
C ASN A 56 -3.87 26.35 -8.13
N GLY A 57 -3.99 25.16 -8.70
CA GLY A 57 -5.21 24.36 -8.72
C GLY A 57 -5.46 23.54 -7.46
N ILE A 58 -6.53 22.73 -7.51
CA ILE A 58 -6.83 21.73 -6.50
C ILE A 58 -5.69 20.71 -6.46
N LYS A 59 -5.26 20.31 -5.26
CA LYS A 59 -4.12 19.39 -5.10
C LYS A 59 -4.57 17.97 -4.79
N ILE A 60 -3.71 17.04 -5.16
CA ILE A 60 -3.81 15.62 -4.78
C ILE A 60 -3.14 15.45 -3.42
N PHE A 61 -3.74 14.60 -2.57
CA PHE A 61 -3.13 14.22 -1.29
C PHE A 61 -2.48 12.84 -1.41
N VAL A 62 -1.30 12.73 -0.81
CA VAL A 62 -0.56 11.48 -0.74
C VAL A 62 -0.09 11.28 0.69
N TRP A 63 -0.49 10.17 1.29
CA TRP A 63 0.05 9.68 2.56
C TRP A 63 0.99 8.53 2.28
N SER A 64 2.20 8.61 2.84
CA SER A 64 3.23 7.60 2.67
C SER A 64 3.71 7.16 4.05
N ASP A 65 3.67 5.85 4.28
CA ASP A 65 4.21 5.21 5.46
C ASP A 65 5.18 4.11 5.02
N SER A 66 6.48 4.37 5.21
CA SER A 66 7.57 3.58 4.65
C SER A 66 8.48 3.01 5.73
N ALA A 67 9.30 2.03 5.35
CA ALA A 67 10.25 1.36 6.25
C ALA A 67 9.58 0.61 7.44
N ASN A 68 8.34 0.14 7.24
CA ASN A 68 7.66 -0.69 8.23
C ASN A 68 8.22 -2.12 8.18
N HIS A 69 9.01 -2.51 9.18
CA HIS A 69 9.60 -3.85 9.25
C HIS A 69 8.60 -4.83 9.85
N LEU A 70 8.10 -5.76 9.05
CA LEU A 70 7.24 -6.84 9.55
C LEU A 70 8.06 -7.83 10.38
N ILE A 71 9.26 -8.15 9.90
CA ILE A 71 10.20 -9.09 10.52
C ILE A 71 11.58 -8.48 10.36
N ARG A 72 12.43 -8.49 11.39
CA ARG A 72 13.79 -7.95 11.24
C ARG A 72 14.73 -8.86 10.48
N LYS A 73 14.62 -10.17 10.67
CA LYS A 73 15.53 -11.13 10.05
C LYS A 73 14.89 -12.49 9.89
N THR A 74 15.19 -13.14 8.78
CA THR A 74 14.97 -14.57 8.61
C THR A 74 16.26 -15.31 8.94
N LEU A 75 16.18 -16.23 9.90
CA LEU A 75 17.28 -17.13 10.21
C LEU A 75 17.07 -18.37 9.34
N CYS A 76 17.82 -18.49 8.25
CA CYS A 76 17.64 -19.57 7.25
C CYS A 76 18.64 -20.73 7.40
N LYS A 77 19.71 -20.55 8.18
CA LYS A 77 20.65 -21.63 8.50
C LYS A 77 20.27 -22.25 9.83
N PRO A 78 20.34 -23.58 9.97
CA PRO A 78 20.03 -24.20 11.24
C PRO A 78 21.04 -23.74 12.29
N TRP A 79 20.57 -23.05 13.32
CA TRP A 79 21.43 -22.51 14.37
C TRP A 79 21.88 -23.61 15.32
N LEU A 80 23.14 -23.51 15.75
CA LEU A 80 23.67 -24.34 16.82
C LEU A 80 23.13 -23.80 18.15
N HIS A 81 22.06 -24.41 18.68
CA HIS A 81 21.73 -24.22 20.10
C HIS A 81 22.87 -24.76 20.97
N SER A 82 23.04 -24.27 22.21
CA SER A 82 24.11 -24.75 23.11
C SER A 82 24.12 -26.28 23.32
N LYS A 83 23.00 -26.95 23.00
CA LYS A 83 22.83 -28.40 23.00
C LYS A 83 23.03 -29.10 21.63
N ARG A 84 23.71 -28.47 20.66
CA ARG A 84 24.03 -29.02 19.31
C ARG A 84 22.84 -29.58 18.52
N LYS A 85 21.63 -29.00 18.67
CA LYS A 85 20.48 -29.32 17.81
C LYS A 85 20.27 -28.20 16.81
N TYR A 86 20.22 -28.59 15.53
CA TYR A 86 19.82 -27.74 14.42
C TYR A 86 18.31 -27.41 14.54
N GLY A 87 17.96 -26.12 14.56
CA GLY A 87 16.57 -25.65 14.59
C GLY A 87 16.01 -25.31 13.19
N PRO A 88 14.69 -25.39 12.97
CA PRO A 88 14.04 -25.03 11.70
C PRO A 88 14.05 -23.51 11.51
N PRO A 89 14.05 -22.96 10.27
CA PRO A 89 14.09 -21.53 9.99
C PRO A 89 13.10 -20.70 10.83
N LYS A 90 13.55 -19.53 11.29
CA LYS A 90 12.87 -18.75 12.34
C LYS A 90 12.82 -17.30 11.91
N LEU A 91 11.61 -16.76 11.96
CA LEU A 91 11.36 -15.34 11.81
C LEU A 91 11.72 -14.68 13.13
N TRP A 92 12.63 -13.70 13.07
CA TRP A 92 13.11 -13.00 14.24
C TRP A 92 12.50 -11.61 14.31
N ASP A 93 11.97 -11.29 15.49
CA ASP A 93 11.41 -9.98 15.85
C ASP A 93 10.27 -9.54 14.92
N TYR A 94 9.14 -10.25 15.06
CA TYR A 94 7.89 -9.97 14.34
C TYR A 94 7.19 -8.76 14.95
N ASN A 95 6.80 -7.80 14.11
CA ASN A 95 6.02 -6.63 14.51
C ASN A 95 4.56 -6.75 14.06
N PRO A 96 3.61 -7.04 14.97
CA PRO A 96 2.20 -7.17 14.62
C PRO A 96 1.56 -5.88 14.10
N GLN A 97 2.04 -4.71 14.53
CA GLN A 97 1.45 -3.42 14.15
C GLN A 97 1.57 -3.17 12.64
N VAL A 98 2.61 -3.70 11.99
CA VAL A 98 2.77 -3.61 10.54
C VAL A 98 1.71 -4.44 9.82
N PHE A 99 1.41 -5.63 10.35
CA PHE A 99 0.35 -6.48 9.81
C PHE A 99 -1.04 -5.89 10.06
N GLU A 100 -1.26 -5.26 11.22
CA GLU A 100 -2.52 -4.55 11.51
C GLU A 100 -2.80 -3.43 10.51
N LYS A 101 -1.77 -2.63 10.14
CA LYS A 101 -1.90 -1.61 9.08
C LYS A 101 -2.27 -2.23 7.73
N PHE A 102 -1.62 -3.33 7.37
CA PHE A 102 -1.95 -4.08 6.16
C PHE A 102 -3.41 -4.56 6.17
N LEU A 103 -3.85 -5.15 7.29
CA LEU A 103 -5.21 -5.64 7.44
C LEU A 103 -6.24 -4.50 7.37
N ALA A 104 -5.95 -3.36 8.00
CA ALA A 104 -6.82 -2.19 7.94
C ALA A 104 -7.02 -1.70 6.51
N MET A 105 -5.94 -1.60 5.72
CA MET A 105 -6.04 -1.22 4.31
C MET A 105 -6.79 -2.25 3.46
N TYR A 106 -6.57 -3.54 3.72
CA TYR A 106 -7.27 -4.61 3.02
C TYR A 106 -8.79 -4.57 3.30
N LEU A 107 -9.18 -4.39 4.57
CA LEU A 107 -10.58 -4.32 4.99
C LEU A 107 -11.28 -3.05 4.49
N TYR A 108 -10.58 -1.92 4.37
CA TYR A 108 -11.12 -0.70 3.79
C TYR A 108 -11.63 -0.95 2.36
N ASN A 109 -10.85 -1.64 1.53
CA ASN A 109 -11.26 -1.98 0.16
C ASN A 109 -12.48 -2.92 0.13
N PHE A 110 -12.57 -3.85 1.09
CA PHE A 110 -13.72 -4.75 1.18
C PHE A 110 -15.00 -4.00 1.60
N ALA A 111 -14.91 -3.13 2.60
CA ALA A 111 -16.06 -2.34 3.07
C ALA A 111 -16.50 -1.26 2.07
N SER A 112 -15.57 -0.73 1.26
CA SER A 112 -15.86 0.27 0.24
C SER A 112 -16.45 -0.32 -1.06
N ALA A 113 -16.51 -1.64 -1.21
CA ALA A 113 -17.19 -2.27 -2.34
C ALA A 113 -18.71 -2.06 -2.20
N LYS A 114 -19.31 -1.25 -3.08
CA LYS A 114 -20.78 -1.12 -3.13
C LYS A 114 -21.41 -2.51 -3.38
N PRO A 115 -22.50 -2.88 -2.68
CA PRO A 115 -23.27 -4.06 -3.06
C PRO A 115 -23.81 -3.84 -4.48
N SER A 116 -23.54 -4.81 -5.35
CA SER A 116 -24.01 -4.90 -6.74
C SER A 116 -25.52 -4.91 -6.84
#